data_AF-A0AAV2GR31-F1
#
_entry.id   AF-A0AAV2GR31-F1
#
_cell.length_a   1.000
_cell.length_b   1.000
_cell.length_c   1.000
_cell.angle_alpha   90.00
_cell.angle_beta   90.00
_cell.angle_gamma   90.00
#
_symmetry.space_group_name_H-M   'P 1'
#
loop_
_entity.id
_entity.type
_entity.pdbx_description
1 polymer ?
#
loop_
_entity_poly.entity_id
_entity_poly.type
_entity_poly.pdbx_seq_one_letter_code
_entity_poly.pdbx_strand_id
1 'polypeptide(L)'
;MVLLIQKINKLYSKLENHYHHHKQQQRDDPPPPEALRTALQSFRSQVSSSFTKLLLTPKPGLEISLQWVHNCFELLPVVNKAFAKLVMDLDHPMSKWAQGSVREYLNQSLSLLDLLNSISSSLSSLGQSRLSFAHALALIDGSPSSALDRLKTTQLSSSCNKVTYREENGDVDGKVASLCEREAIIHEALMEMKTVGFWVTSILVACLSGDAKAYLETRRPISVAVLASVDSVVSGIAMEKGIVAKEVRDLKESAVKVAAEISSNRGGCGVAAEEMERKLEVFEKLLDGLRKDVDRLFSEILVGRNELLRRFRHGEQY
;
A
#
# COMPACT_ATOMS: atom_id res chain seq x y z
N MET A 1 3.74 -4.92 11.13
CA MET A 1 4.57 -4.00 11.95
C MET A 1 4.37 -4.14 13.46
N VAL A 2 3.24 -4.69 13.96
CA VAL A 2 3.13 -5.16 15.37
C VAL A 2 4.11 -6.31 15.66
N LEU A 3 4.40 -7.16 14.67
CA LEU A 3 5.44 -8.20 14.78
C LEU A 3 6.86 -7.65 14.81
N LEU A 4 7.09 -6.43 14.31
CA LEU A 4 8.37 -5.73 14.37
C LEU A 4 8.66 -5.37 15.82
N ILE A 5 7.68 -4.80 16.51
CA ILE A 5 7.83 -4.30 17.88
C ILE A 5 7.57 -5.38 18.93
N GLN A 6 6.63 -6.31 18.72
CA GLN A 6 6.41 -7.42 19.65
C GLN A 6 7.55 -8.43 19.61
N LYS A 7 8.15 -8.74 18.44
CA LYS A 7 9.33 -9.62 18.43
C LYS A 7 10.55 -8.92 18.99
N ILE A 8 10.74 -7.63 18.73
CA ILE A 8 11.82 -6.84 19.33
C ILE A 8 11.61 -6.75 20.85
N ASN A 9 10.45 -6.32 21.38
CA ASN A 9 10.22 -6.22 22.84
C ASN A 9 10.19 -7.58 23.56
N LYS A 10 9.66 -8.66 22.93
CA LYS A 10 9.62 -10.00 23.54
C LYS A 10 10.99 -10.71 23.50
N LEU A 11 11.88 -10.31 22.59
CA LEU A 11 13.28 -10.74 22.58
C LEU A 11 14.12 -9.87 23.51
N TYR A 12 13.92 -8.55 23.54
CA TYR A 12 14.63 -7.64 24.47
C TYR A 12 14.29 -7.96 25.93
N SER A 13 13.03 -8.18 26.30
CA SER A 13 12.67 -8.60 27.67
C SER A 13 13.23 -9.99 28.05
N LYS A 14 13.48 -10.88 27.10
CA LYS A 14 14.15 -12.17 27.36
C LYS A 14 15.67 -12.03 27.42
N LEU A 15 16.24 -11.09 26.68
CA LEU A 15 17.68 -10.83 26.64
C LEU A 15 18.12 -10.00 27.86
N GLU A 16 17.33 -9.02 28.28
CA GLU A 16 17.57 -8.16 29.45
C GLU A 16 17.58 -8.96 30.76
N ASN A 17 16.76 -10.02 30.87
CA ASN A 17 16.81 -10.98 31.97
C ASN A 17 18.04 -11.92 31.93
N HIS A 18 18.78 -12.00 30.83
CA HIS A 18 20.03 -12.75 30.72
C HIS A 18 21.28 -11.85 30.75
N TYR A 19 21.11 -10.54 30.50
CA TYR A 19 22.20 -9.57 30.46
C TYR A 19 22.73 -9.17 31.83
N HIS A 20 21.99 -9.40 32.92
CA HIS A 20 22.47 -9.11 34.27
C HIS A 20 23.58 -10.06 34.75
N HIS A 21 23.87 -11.17 34.05
CA HIS A 21 24.91 -12.12 34.44
C HIS A 21 26.15 -12.17 33.53
N HIS A 22 26.20 -11.41 32.41
CA HIS A 22 27.32 -11.48 31.46
C HIS A 22 27.95 -10.13 31.10
N LYS A 23 28.01 -9.18 32.05
CA LYS A 23 28.87 -8.00 31.93
C LYS A 23 30.34 -8.35 32.17
N GLN A 24 30.94 -9.08 31.23
CA GLN A 24 32.39 -9.04 31.02
C GLN A 24 32.73 -9.53 29.61
N GLN A 25 33.26 -8.60 28.81
CA GLN A 25 33.99 -8.81 27.56
C GLN A 25 33.18 -9.17 26.30
N GLN A 26 32.57 -8.18 25.65
CA GLN A 26 32.49 -8.17 24.19
C GLN A 26 32.77 -6.76 23.69
N ARG A 27 33.79 -6.66 22.82
CA ARG A 27 34.30 -5.44 22.19
C ARG A 27 33.26 -4.83 21.27
N ASP A 28 33.15 -3.51 21.30
CA ASP A 28 32.56 -2.67 20.26
C ASP A 28 33.45 -2.62 19.00
N ASP A 29 33.86 -3.78 18.46
CA ASP A 29 34.50 -3.80 17.14
C ASP A 29 33.39 -3.62 16.08
N PRO A 30 33.47 -2.59 15.20
CA PRO A 30 32.48 -2.41 14.16
C PRO A 30 32.45 -3.66 13.26
N PRO A 31 31.26 -4.17 12.90
CA PRO A 31 31.14 -5.32 12.02
C PRO A 31 31.85 -5.01 10.70
N PRO A 32 32.52 -6.00 10.09
CA PRO A 32 33.27 -5.76 8.87
C PRO A 32 32.34 -5.17 7.79
N PRO A 33 32.81 -4.22 6.97
CA PRO A 33 32.01 -3.58 5.91
C PRO A 33 31.28 -4.58 4.99
N GLU A 34 31.85 -5.78 4.81
CA GLU A 34 31.26 -6.88 4.06
C GLU A 34 29.95 -7.41 4.68
N ALA A 35 29.86 -7.51 6.01
CA ALA A 35 28.67 -7.96 6.72
C ALA A 35 27.53 -6.93 6.59
N LEU A 36 27.86 -5.65 6.69
CA LEU A 36 26.92 -4.54 6.51
C LEU A 36 26.32 -4.54 5.09
N ARG A 37 27.17 -4.69 4.07
CA ARG A 37 26.74 -4.80 2.67
C ARG A 37 25.89 -6.05 2.42
N THR A 38 26.25 -7.18 3.04
CA THR A 38 25.50 -8.43 2.92
C THR A 38 24.10 -8.30 3.52
N ALA A 39 23.95 -7.59 4.64
CA ALA A 39 22.64 -7.33 5.24
C ALA A 39 21.74 -6.52 4.29
N LEU A 40 22.26 -5.44 3.71
CA LEU A 40 21.52 -4.62 2.74
C LEU A 40 21.18 -5.42 1.46
N GLN A 41 22.11 -6.23 0.95
CA GLN A 41 21.85 -7.11 -0.19
C GLN A 41 20.79 -8.17 0.13
N SER A 42 20.79 -8.72 1.34
CA SER A 42 19.74 -9.66 1.80
C SER A 42 18.37 -9.00 1.84
N PHE A 43 18.30 -7.76 2.34
CA PHE A 43 17.08 -6.95 2.30
C PHE A 43 16.59 -6.76 0.86
N ARG A 44 17.44 -6.25 -0.02
CA ARG A 44 17.13 -6.01 -1.44
C ARG A 44 16.69 -7.28 -2.17
N SER A 45 17.36 -8.40 -1.91
CA SER A 45 17.03 -9.70 -2.49
C SER A 45 15.66 -10.21 -2.00
N GLN A 46 15.33 -10.03 -0.72
CA GLN A 46 14.01 -10.37 -0.18
C GLN A 46 12.91 -9.49 -0.80
N VAL A 47 13.13 -8.18 -0.92
CA VAL A 47 12.19 -7.27 -1.59
C VAL A 47 12.00 -7.69 -3.06
N SER A 48 13.09 -7.81 -3.81
CA SER A 48 13.11 -8.21 -5.23
C SER A 48 12.41 -9.55 -5.48
N SER A 49 12.73 -10.58 -4.69
CA SER A 49 12.09 -11.89 -4.82
C SER A 49 10.59 -11.86 -4.50
N SER A 50 10.16 -10.99 -3.59
CA SER A 50 8.74 -10.82 -3.25
C SER A 50 7.99 -10.10 -4.35
N PHE A 51 8.61 -9.08 -4.97
CA PHE A 51 8.09 -8.44 -6.17
C PHE A 51 7.87 -9.45 -7.30
N THR A 52 8.87 -10.28 -7.60
CA THR A 52 8.75 -11.31 -8.64
C THR A 52 7.66 -12.33 -8.35
N LYS A 53 7.48 -12.72 -7.08
CA LYS A 53 6.46 -13.69 -6.65
C LYS A 53 5.04 -13.12 -6.69
N LEU A 54 4.84 -11.91 -6.14
CA LEU A 54 3.52 -11.32 -5.94
C LEU A 54 3.00 -10.61 -7.19
N LEU A 55 3.90 -10.02 -7.99
CA LEU A 55 3.51 -9.25 -9.17
C LEU A 55 3.57 -10.04 -10.48
N LEU A 56 4.07 -11.28 -10.45
CA LEU A 56 4.23 -12.21 -11.58
C LEU A 56 4.64 -11.51 -12.88
N THR A 57 5.93 -11.55 -13.21
CA THR A 57 6.60 -11.04 -14.43
C THR A 57 5.66 -10.36 -15.43
N PRO A 58 5.76 -9.02 -15.64
CA PRO A 58 4.83 -8.28 -16.46
C PRO A 58 4.61 -8.96 -17.82
N LYS A 59 3.42 -9.51 -18.03
CA LYS A 59 3.07 -10.17 -19.29
C LYS A 59 2.42 -9.15 -20.22
N PRO A 60 2.66 -9.23 -21.54
CA PRO A 60 1.83 -8.54 -22.52
C PRO A 60 0.36 -8.88 -22.24
N GLY A 61 -0.48 -7.86 -22.05
CA GLY A 61 -1.89 -8.05 -21.69
C GLY A 61 -2.19 -8.14 -20.18
N LEU A 62 -1.27 -7.68 -19.31
CA LEU A 62 -1.56 -7.51 -17.88
C LEU A 62 -2.85 -6.69 -17.71
N GLU A 63 -3.85 -7.31 -17.08
CA GLU A 63 -5.11 -6.67 -16.74
C GLU A 63 -5.08 -6.28 -15.27
N ILE A 64 -5.26 -4.98 -14.99
CA ILE A 64 -5.29 -4.46 -13.63
C ILE A 64 -6.62 -4.86 -12.99
N SER A 65 -6.61 -5.87 -12.14
CA SER A 65 -7.76 -6.34 -11.36
C SER A 65 -7.63 -5.97 -9.89
N LEU A 66 -8.72 -5.96 -9.14
CA LEU A 66 -8.69 -5.79 -7.67
C LEU A 66 -7.86 -6.89 -7.00
N GLN A 67 -7.87 -8.11 -7.54
CA GLN A 67 -7.00 -9.18 -7.03
C GLN A 67 -5.52 -8.88 -7.26
N TRP A 68 -5.15 -8.33 -8.43
CA TRP A 68 -3.77 -7.93 -8.68
C TRP A 68 -3.35 -6.78 -7.75
N VAL A 69 -4.23 -5.80 -7.55
CA VAL A 69 -3.99 -4.69 -6.61
C VAL A 69 -3.85 -5.20 -5.17
N HIS A 70 -4.65 -6.20 -4.77
CA HIS A 70 -4.52 -6.85 -3.48
C HIS A 70 -3.13 -7.49 -3.31
N ASN A 71 -2.64 -8.21 -4.33
CA ASN A 71 -1.29 -8.78 -4.31
C ASN A 71 -0.19 -7.70 -4.23
N CYS A 72 -0.38 -6.56 -4.90
CA CYS A 72 0.51 -5.40 -4.73
C CYS A 72 0.52 -4.92 -3.28
N PHE A 73 -0.65 -4.88 -2.64
CA PHE A 73 -0.78 -4.42 -1.26
C PHE A 73 -0.09 -5.35 -0.25
N GLU A 74 -0.10 -6.66 -0.52
CA GLU A 74 0.62 -7.66 0.28
C GLU A 74 2.16 -7.48 0.27
N LEU A 75 2.72 -6.72 -0.67
CA LEU A 75 4.14 -6.37 -0.66
C LEU A 75 4.52 -5.51 0.54
N LEU A 76 3.61 -4.62 0.99
CA LEU A 76 3.95 -3.63 2.02
C LEU A 76 4.33 -4.29 3.36
N PRO A 77 3.57 -5.26 3.89
CA PRO A 77 4.00 -6.04 5.06
C PRO A 77 5.32 -6.79 4.85
N VAL A 78 5.58 -7.30 3.65
CA VAL A 78 6.79 -8.06 3.34
C VAL A 78 8.03 -7.17 3.33
N VAL A 79 7.97 -6.01 2.67
CA VAL A 79 9.05 -5.02 2.68
C VAL A 79 9.30 -4.51 4.11
N ASN A 80 8.25 -4.20 4.86
CA ASN A 80 8.36 -3.80 6.27
C ASN A 80 9.05 -4.88 7.12
N LYS A 81 8.75 -6.16 6.88
CA LYS A 81 9.39 -7.28 7.59
C LYS A 81 10.86 -7.47 7.18
N ALA A 82 11.18 -7.28 5.90
CA ALA A 82 12.56 -7.33 5.44
C ALA A 82 13.38 -6.18 6.05
N PHE A 83 12.81 -4.97 6.12
CA PHE A 83 13.43 -3.81 6.76
C PHE A 83 13.65 -4.03 8.27
N ALA A 84 12.66 -4.62 8.95
CA ALA A 84 12.79 -5.05 10.35
C ALA A 84 14.03 -5.90 10.58
N LYS A 85 14.21 -6.89 9.71
CA LYS A 85 15.29 -7.85 9.80
C LYS A 85 16.63 -7.15 9.56
N LEU A 86 16.70 -6.26 8.58
CA LEU A 86 17.89 -5.43 8.34
C LEU A 86 18.27 -4.63 9.59
N VAL A 87 17.32 -3.93 10.22
CA VAL A 87 17.56 -3.16 11.46
C VAL A 87 18.14 -4.03 12.58
N MET A 88 17.64 -5.26 12.71
CA MET A 88 18.14 -6.24 13.68
C MET A 88 19.54 -6.76 13.35
N ASP A 89 19.78 -7.13 12.08
CA ASP A 89 21.07 -7.67 11.62
C ASP A 89 22.19 -6.62 11.75
N LEU A 90 21.85 -5.32 11.69
CA LEU A 90 22.78 -4.21 11.87
C LEU A 90 23.01 -3.80 13.33
N ASP A 91 22.23 -4.33 14.29
CA ASP A 91 22.14 -3.85 15.68
C ASP A 91 22.00 -2.31 15.79
N HIS A 92 21.17 -1.75 14.91
CA HIS A 92 20.96 -0.30 14.80
C HIS A 92 19.49 0.08 15.02
N PRO A 93 18.96 -0.14 16.25
CA PRO A 93 17.56 0.13 16.57
C PRO A 93 17.23 1.61 16.39
N MET A 94 15.92 1.91 16.24
CA MET A 94 15.42 3.27 16.01
C MET A 94 15.86 4.32 17.04
N SER A 95 16.24 3.91 18.26
CA SER A 95 16.81 4.81 19.27
C SER A 95 18.20 5.36 18.92
N LYS A 96 18.96 4.64 18.08
CA LYS A 96 20.28 5.04 17.59
C LYS A 96 20.23 5.80 16.26
N TRP A 97 19.04 6.02 15.70
CA TRP A 97 18.89 6.68 14.41
C TRP A 97 19.23 8.16 14.50
N ALA A 98 19.84 8.69 13.45
CA ALA A 98 20.10 10.12 13.36
C ALA A 98 18.77 10.89 13.24
N GLN A 99 18.77 12.14 13.70
CA GLN A 99 17.60 13.01 13.66
C GLN A 99 16.99 13.12 12.25
N GLY A 100 17.84 13.11 11.21
CA GLY A 100 17.42 13.11 9.81
C GLY A 100 16.57 11.88 9.45
N SER A 101 17.03 10.67 9.76
CA SER A 101 16.30 9.43 9.48
C SER A 101 15.02 9.29 10.29
N VAL A 102 15.03 9.76 11.55
CA VAL A 102 13.83 9.84 12.39
C VAL A 102 12.79 10.75 11.76
N ARG A 103 13.19 11.97 11.36
CA ARG A 103 12.30 12.93 10.69
C ARG A 103 11.75 12.35 9.40
N GLU A 104 12.60 11.73 8.60
CA GLU A 104 12.19 11.12 7.33
C GLU A 104 11.16 9.99 7.54
N TYR A 105 11.39 9.08 8.49
CA TYR A 105 10.43 8.03 8.84
C TYR A 105 9.09 8.60 9.32
N LEU A 106 9.13 9.65 10.14
CA LEU A 106 7.92 10.33 10.60
C LEU A 106 7.18 11.02 9.45
N ASN A 107 7.88 11.70 8.55
CA ASN A 107 7.24 12.34 7.40
C ASN A 107 6.62 11.29 6.45
N GLN A 108 7.37 10.24 6.12
CA GLN A 108 6.89 9.13 5.30
C GLN A 108 5.66 8.44 5.92
N SER A 109 5.73 8.10 7.21
CA SER A 109 4.62 7.40 7.88
C SER A 109 3.35 8.25 7.90
N LEU A 110 3.47 9.56 8.09
CA LEU A 110 2.34 10.48 8.01
C LEU A 110 1.73 10.49 6.60
N SER A 111 2.55 10.66 5.56
CA SER A 111 2.07 10.64 4.18
C SER A 111 1.40 9.33 3.78
N LEU A 112 1.92 8.18 4.25
CA LEU A 112 1.28 6.89 4.03
C LEU A 112 -0.08 6.78 4.74
N LEU A 113 -0.20 7.29 5.97
CA LEU A 113 -1.48 7.31 6.70
C LEU A 113 -2.51 8.17 5.95
N ASP A 114 -2.12 9.32 5.41
CA ASP A 114 -3.01 10.18 4.61
C ASP A 114 -3.48 9.47 3.33
N LEU A 115 -2.57 8.77 2.65
CA LEU A 115 -2.92 7.95 1.48
C LEU A 115 -3.88 6.82 1.84
N LEU A 116 -3.64 6.11 2.94
CA LEU A 116 -4.52 5.04 3.42
C LEU A 116 -5.91 5.54 3.83
N ASN A 117 -6.00 6.76 4.39
CA ASN A 117 -7.28 7.42 4.63
C ASN A 117 -8.01 7.71 3.31
N SER A 118 -7.29 8.20 2.31
CA SER A 118 -7.87 8.46 0.98
C SER A 118 -8.37 7.18 0.30
N ILE A 119 -7.60 6.10 0.41
CA ILE A 119 -7.97 4.77 -0.05
C ILE A 119 -9.22 4.29 0.69
N SER A 120 -9.28 4.43 2.01
CA SER A 120 -10.44 4.04 2.84
C SER A 120 -11.71 4.79 2.45
N SER A 121 -11.58 6.09 2.15
CA SER A 121 -12.67 6.90 1.59
C SER A 121 -13.12 6.37 0.23
N SER A 122 -12.17 6.03 -0.64
CA SER A 122 -12.45 5.48 -1.97
C SER A 122 -13.17 4.14 -1.90
N LEU A 123 -12.72 3.23 -1.02
CA LEU A 123 -13.39 1.95 -0.75
C LEU A 123 -14.80 2.14 -0.19
N SER A 124 -15.01 3.14 0.65
CA SER A 124 -16.35 3.45 1.19
C SER A 124 -17.29 3.99 0.12
N SER A 125 -16.80 4.86 -0.76
CA SER A 125 -17.55 5.34 -1.93
C SER A 125 -17.95 4.18 -2.85
N LEU A 126 -17.03 3.27 -3.15
CA LEU A 126 -17.34 2.08 -3.96
C LEU A 126 -18.34 1.14 -3.28
N GLY A 127 -18.26 1.00 -1.96
CA GLY A 127 -19.26 0.28 -1.17
C GLY A 127 -20.66 0.90 -1.26
N GLN A 128 -20.76 2.23 -1.24
CA GLN A 128 -22.03 2.94 -1.46
C GLN A 128 -22.57 2.72 -2.88
N SER A 129 -21.73 2.79 -3.90
CA SER A 129 -22.13 2.51 -5.29
C SER A 129 -22.63 1.07 -5.46
N ARG A 130 -21.96 0.10 -4.82
CA ARG A 130 -22.42 -1.30 -4.79
C ARG A 130 -23.78 -1.45 -4.13
N LEU A 131 -24.02 -0.80 -2.99
CA LEU A 131 -25.34 -0.79 -2.33
C LEU A 131 -26.41 -0.19 -3.24
N SER A 132 -26.09 0.89 -3.95
CA SER A 132 -27.01 1.51 -4.91
C SER A 132 -27.37 0.57 -6.06
N PHE A 133 -26.39 -0.16 -6.58
CA PHE A 133 -26.62 -1.18 -7.62
C PHE A 133 -27.45 -2.36 -7.14
N ALA A 134 -27.15 -2.92 -5.96
CA ALA A 134 -27.95 -4.00 -5.39
C ALA A 134 -29.40 -3.57 -5.18
N HIS A 135 -29.62 -2.34 -4.71
CA HIS A 135 -30.96 -1.77 -4.57
C HIS A 135 -31.65 -1.57 -5.93
N ALA A 136 -30.93 -1.13 -6.96
CA ALA A 136 -31.49 -1.00 -8.30
C ALA A 136 -31.95 -2.36 -8.85
N LEU A 137 -31.18 -3.43 -8.62
CA LEU A 137 -31.57 -4.79 -9.00
C LEU A 137 -32.86 -5.25 -8.30
N ALA A 138 -32.99 -4.98 -6.99
CA ALA A 138 -34.19 -5.32 -6.23
C ALA A 138 -35.45 -4.54 -6.69
N LEU A 139 -35.28 -3.41 -7.37
CA LEU A 139 -36.39 -2.59 -7.90
C LEU A 139 -36.83 -3.00 -9.30
N ILE A 140 -36.14 -3.92 -9.98
CA ILE A 140 -36.43 -4.29 -11.37
C ILE A 140 -37.88 -4.76 -11.53
N ASP A 141 -38.37 -5.62 -10.63
CA ASP A 141 -39.72 -6.21 -10.76
C ASP A 141 -40.83 -5.28 -10.25
N GLY A 142 -40.54 -4.44 -9.25
CA GLY A 142 -41.53 -3.58 -8.60
C GLY A 142 -41.61 -2.15 -9.12
N SER A 143 -40.48 -1.60 -9.59
CA SER A 143 -40.38 -0.22 -10.08
C SER A 143 -39.24 -0.06 -11.11
N PRO A 144 -39.42 -0.55 -12.35
CA PRO A 144 -38.38 -0.55 -13.39
C PRO A 144 -37.84 0.85 -13.71
N SER A 145 -38.69 1.89 -13.67
CA SER A 145 -38.28 3.28 -13.90
C SER A 145 -37.31 3.79 -12.82
N SER A 146 -37.57 3.45 -11.56
CA SER A 146 -36.69 3.78 -10.42
C SER A 146 -35.39 3.00 -10.48
N ALA A 147 -35.44 1.73 -10.87
CA ALA A 147 -34.24 0.92 -11.11
C ALA A 147 -33.35 1.55 -12.18
N LEU A 148 -33.94 1.98 -13.30
CA LEU A 148 -33.23 2.62 -14.41
C LEU A 148 -32.57 3.94 -14.00
N ASP A 149 -33.28 4.78 -13.25
CA ASP A 149 -32.73 6.05 -12.75
C ASP A 149 -31.51 5.81 -11.85
N ARG A 150 -31.59 4.83 -10.94
CA ARG A 150 -30.48 4.45 -10.05
C ARG A 150 -29.28 3.89 -10.80
N LEU A 151 -29.49 3.03 -11.79
CA LEU A 151 -28.39 2.49 -12.61
C LEU A 151 -27.64 3.59 -13.36
N LYS A 152 -28.35 4.62 -13.83
CA LYS A 152 -27.76 5.76 -14.56
C LYS A 152 -27.05 6.76 -13.64
N THR A 153 -27.60 7.02 -12.46
CA THR A 153 -27.07 8.01 -11.51
C THR A 153 -25.92 7.47 -10.65
N THR A 154 -25.81 6.15 -10.48
CA THR A 154 -24.74 5.53 -9.69
C THR A 154 -23.39 5.70 -10.40
N GLN A 155 -22.54 6.56 -9.85
CA GLN A 155 -21.13 6.65 -10.25
C GLN A 155 -20.29 5.62 -9.50
N LEU A 156 -19.42 4.92 -10.24
CA LEU A 156 -18.45 3.97 -9.68
C LEU A 156 -17.04 4.55 -9.57
N SER A 157 -16.89 5.86 -9.77
CA SER A 157 -15.64 6.59 -9.60
C SER A 157 -15.61 7.22 -8.21
N SER A 158 -14.66 6.82 -7.38
CA SER A 158 -14.42 7.53 -6.12
C SER A 158 -13.71 8.85 -6.38
N SER A 159 -14.23 9.96 -5.85
CA SER A 159 -13.48 11.21 -5.76
C SER A 159 -12.37 11.02 -4.73
N CYS A 160 -11.19 10.63 -5.19
CA CYS A 160 -10.00 10.69 -4.36
C CYS A 160 -9.60 12.15 -4.25
N ASN A 161 -9.60 12.72 -3.04
CA ASN A 161 -9.00 14.03 -2.82
C ASN A 161 -7.57 13.99 -3.35
N LYS A 162 -7.13 15.05 -4.05
CA LYS A 162 -5.73 15.19 -4.49
C LYS A 162 -4.84 15.15 -3.25
N VAL A 163 -4.29 13.98 -2.94
CA VAL A 163 -3.22 13.87 -1.95
C VAL A 163 -2.00 14.48 -2.61
N THR A 164 -1.81 15.78 -2.37
CA THR A 164 -0.66 16.51 -2.88
C THR A 164 0.47 16.20 -1.93
N TYR A 165 1.42 15.38 -2.36
CA TYR A 165 2.64 15.18 -1.59
C TYR A 165 3.40 16.52 -1.59
N ARG A 166 3.45 17.19 -0.45
CA ARG A 166 4.36 18.31 -0.25
C ARG A 166 5.74 17.71 -0.02
N GLU A 167 6.59 17.69 -1.04
CA GLU A 167 8.02 17.70 -0.77
C GLU A 167 8.28 18.99 0.00
N GLU A 168 8.48 18.86 1.31
CA GLU A 168 9.44 19.74 1.92
C GLU A 168 10.72 19.47 1.15
N ASN A 169 11.04 20.36 0.22
CA ASN A 169 12.41 20.59 -0.22
C ASN A 169 13.18 20.90 1.05
N GLY A 170 13.56 19.85 1.77
CA GLY A 170 14.61 19.92 2.75
C GLY A 170 15.78 20.41 1.94
N ASP A 171 16.20 21.63 2.26
CA ASP A 171 17.48 22.15 1.87
C ASP A 171 18.52 21.08 2.26
N VAL A 172 18.89 20.22 1.30
CA VAL A 172 20.05 19.34 1.44
C VAL A 172 21.31 20.15 1.10
N ASP A 173 21.26 21.48 1.17
CA ASP A 173 22.45 22.31 1.36
C ASP A 173 22.76 22.40 2.86
N GLY A 174 23.23 21.28 3.40
CA GLY A 174 23.41 21.14 4.83
C GLY A 174 24.09 19.84 5.18
N LYS A 175 25.21 19.55 4.50
CA LYS A 175 26.26 18.62 4.93
C LYS A 175 25.68 17.32 5.49
N VAL A 176 25.51 16.28 4.66
CA VAL A 176 25.36 14.89 5.13
C VAL A 176 26.53 14.63 6.08
N ALA A 177 26.31 14.90 7.36
CA ALA A 177 27.31 14.82 8.38
C ALA A 177 27.61 13.34 8.49
N SER A 178 28.78 12.93 7.97
CA SER A 178 29.44 11.65 8.16
C SER A 178 28.53 10.62 8.87
N LEU A 179 27.50 10.12 8.18
CA LEU A 179 26.62 9.12 8.76
C LEU A 179 27.51 7.90 9.00
N CYS A 180 27.38 7.26 10.16
CA CYS A 180 28.05 5.98 10.32
C CYS A 180 27.49 5.00 9.27
N GLU A 181 28.29 4.04 8.83
CA GLU A 181 27.94 3.15 7.72
C GLU A 181 26.58 2.45 7.93
N ARG A 182 26.25 2.10 9.19
CA ARG A 182 24.94 1.55 9.57
C ARG A 182 23.78 2.52 9.32
N GLU A 183 23.95 3.78 9.69
CA GLU A 183 22.93 4.82 9.51
C GLU A 183 22.69 5.10 8.02
N ALA A 184 23.76 5.11 7.21
CA ALA A 184 23.65 5.25 5.77
C ALA A 184 22.85 4.08 5.14
N ILE A 185 23.11 2.84 5.57
CA ILE A 185 22.37 1.65 5.10
C ILE A 185 20.91 1.69 5.53
N ILE A 186 20.62 2.10 6.77
CA ILE A 186 19.25 2.27 7.24
C ILE A 186 18.51 3.32 6.43
N HIS A 187 19.15 4.47 6.17
CA HIS A 187 18.58 5.51 5.35
C HIS A 187 18.28 5.01 3.92
N GLU A 188 19.22 4.30 3.29
CA GLU A 188 19.03 3.73 1.96
C GLU A 188 17.85 2.75 1.91
N ALA A 189 17.75 1.84 2.89
CA ALA A 189 16.64 0.89 2.98
C ALA A 189 15.30 1.57 3.30
N LEU A 190 15.31 2.66 4.08
CA LEU A 190 14.13 3.48 4.36
C LEU A 190 13.61 4.11 3.07
N MET A 191 14.50 4.65 2.23
CA MET A 191 14.13 5.25 0.94
C MET A 191 13.57 4.23 -0.05
N GLU A 192 14.07 2.98 -0.04
CA GLU A 192 13.47 1.89 -0.82
C GLU A 192 12.07 1.53 -0.32
N MET A 193 11.90 1.38 0.99
CA MET A 193 10.59 1.12 1.61
C MET A 193 9.60 2.25 1.30
N LYS A 194 10.06 3.51 1.33
CA LYS A 194 9.32 4.69 0.91
C LYS A 194 8.83 4.57 -0.52
N THR A 195 9.75 4.29 -1.44
CA THR A 195 9.46 4.17 -2.87
C THR A 195 8.42 3.08 -3.15
N VAL A 196 8.57 1.90 -2.54
CA VAL A 196 7.60 0.80 -2.68
C VAL A 196 6.25 1.17 -2.08
N GLY A 197 6.23 1.75 -0.87
CA GLY A 197 5.03 2.22 -0.20
C GLY A 197 4.20 3.14 -1.08
N PHE A 198 4.82 4.21 -1.56
CA PHE A 198 4.16 5.17 -2.45
C PHE A 198 3.67 4.50 -3.73
N TRP A 199 4.52 3.75 -4.42
CA TRP A 199 4.14 3.09 -5.68
C TRP A 199 2.89 2.23 -5.55
N VAL A 200 2.82 1.37 -4.53
CA VAL A 200 1.65 0.51 -4.28
C VAL A 200 0.40 1.34 -3.98
N THR A 201 0.51 2.33 -3.09
CA THR A 201 -0.64 3.17 -2.72
C THR A 201 -1.14 4.04 -3.88
N SER A 202 -0.25 4.54 -4.73
CA SER A 202 -0.57 5.31 -5.93
C SER A 202 -1.36 4.49 -6.94
N ILE A 203 -0.94 3.25 -7.19
CA ILE A 203 -1.66 2.32 -8.05
C ILE A 203 -3.05 2.06 -7.50
N LEU A 204 -3.14 1.75 -6.20
CA LEU A 204 -4.41 1.45 -5.55
C LEU A 204 -5.38 2.64 -5.65
N VAL A 205 -4.91 3.85 -5.35
CA VAL A 205 -5.72 5.08 -5.52
C VAL A 205 -6.22 5.24 -6.96
N ALA A 206 -5.34 5.09 -7.95
CA ALA A 206 -5.73 5.20 -9.36
C ALA A 206 -6.74 4.12 -9.77
N CYS A 207 -6.55 2.88 -9.32
CA CYS A 207 -7.45 1.75 -9.62
C CYS A 207 -8.87 1.96 -9.09
N LEU A 208 -9.00 2.53 -7.89
CA LEU A 208 -10.29 2.76 -7.24
C LEU A 208 -10.99 4.02 -7.77
N SER A 209 -10.23 5.08 -8.03
CA SER A 209 -10.77 6.34 -8.56
C SER A 209 -11.06 6.30 -10.05
N GLY A 210 -10.37 5.44 -10.78
CA GLY A 210 -10.35 5.44 -12.24
C GLY A 210 -9.57 6.61 -12.83
N ASP A 211 -8.81 7.35 -12.02
CA ASP A 211 -8.01 8.50 -12.45
C ASP A 211 -6.54 8.10 -12.63
N ALA A 212 -6.15 7.85 -13.88
CA ALA A 212 -4.75 7.57 -14.22
C ALA A 212 -3.81 8.73 -13.87
N LYS A 213 -4.32 9.97 -13.81
CA LYS A 213 -3.55 11.15 -13.42
C LYS A 213 -3.09 11.06 -11.97
N ALA A 214 -3.90 10.49 -11.08
CA ALA A 214 -3.53 10.29 -9.69
C ALA A 214 -2.27 9.40 -9.56
N TYR A 215 -2.12 8.38 -10.39
CA TYR A 215 -0.90 7.56 -10.44
C TYR A 215 0.28 8.33 -11.06
N LEU A 216 0.09 9.01 -12.19
CA LEU A 216 1.17 9.73 -12.88
C LEU A 216 1.72 10.91 -12.07
N GLU A 217 0.88 11.60 -11.28
CA GLU A 217 1.29 12.74 -10.43
C GLU A 217 2.00 12.30 -9.14
N THR A 218 1.70 11.09 -8.65
CA THR A 218 2.25 10.58 -7.38
C THR A 218 3.41 9.61 -7.57
N ARG A 219 3.69 9.16 -8.81
CA ARG A 219 4.82 8.28 -9.10
C ARG A 219 6.15 8.98 -8.82
N ARG A 220 7.03 8.30 -8.10
CA ARG A 220 8.42 8.75 -7.86
C ARG A 220 9.38 8.02 -8.79
N PRO A 221 10.59 8.57 -9.04
CA PRO A 221 11.66 7.82 -9.68
C PRO A 221 11.94 6.54 -8.89
N ILE A 222 11.91 5.40 -9.58
CA ILE A 222 12.01 4.09 -8.96
C ILE A 222 13.47 3.66 -8.94
N SER A 223 14.05 3.58 -7.74
CA SER A 223 15.42 3.10 -7.52
C SER A 223 15.53 1.57 -7.54
N VAL A 224 14.41 0.86 -7.35
CA VAL A 224 14.37 -0.61 -7.30
C VAL A 224 14.21 -1.16 -8.72
N ALA A 225 15.26 -1.76 -9.29
CA ALA A 225 15.28 -2.21 -10.69
C ALA A 225 14.09 -3.12 -11.10
N VAL A 226 13.66 -4.03 -10.20
CA VAL A 226 12.48 -4.89 -10.45
C VAL A 226 11.19 -4.07 -10.49
N LEU A 227 11.09 -3.03 -9.69
CA LEU A 227 9.93 -2.16 -9.68
C LEU A 227 9.87 -1.30 -10.95
N ALA A 228 11.02 -0.91 -11.51
CA ALA A 228 11.08 -0.13 -12.73
C ALA A 228 10.52 -0.87 -13.96
N SER A 229 10.74 -2.19 -14.06
CA SER A 229 10.20 -2.98 -15.16
C SER A 229 8.67 -3.13 -15.06
N VAL A 230 8.14 -3.35 -13.86
CA VAL A 230 6.70 -3.42 -13.61
C VAL A 230 6.04 -2.06 -13.82
N ASP A 231 6.66 -1.00 -13.32
CA ASP A 231 6.17 0.37 -13.47
C ASP A 231 6.08 0.82 -14.92
N SER A 232 7.04 0.42 -15.76
CA SER A 232 6.98 0.69 -17.20
C SER A 232 5.72 0.09 -17.84
N VAL A 233 5.37 -1.15 -17.47
CA VAL A 233 4.15 -1.80 -17.96
C VAL A 233 2.88 -1.13 -17.42
N VAL A 234 2.84 -0.83 -16.13
CA VAL A 234 1.69 -0.13 -15.51
C VAL A 234 1.50 1.25 -16.12
N SER A 235 2.59 1.99 -16.33
CA SER A 235 2.59 3.30 -17.00
C SER A 235 2.08 3.20 -18.44
N GLY A 236 2.49 2.18 -19.19
CA GLY A 236 1.97 1.92 -20.54
C GLY A 236 0.46 1.70 -20.52
N ILE A 237 -0.04 0.84 -19.62
CA ILE A 237 -1.48 0.59 -19.45
C ILE A 237 -2.22 1.89 -19.09
N ALA A 238 -1.66 2.68 -18.17
CA ALA A 238 -2.23 3.93 -17.71
C ALA A 238 -2.41 4.93 -18.86
N MET A 239 -1.43 5.03 -19.76
CA MET A 239 -1.47 5.93 -20.91
C MET A 239 -2.43 5.45 -22.01
N GLU A 240 -2.54 4.14 -22.24
CA GLU A 240 -3.39 3.60 -23.31
C GLU A 240 -4.87 3.47 -22.92
N LYS A 241 -5.16 2.95 -21.72
CA LYS A 241 -6.50 2.48 -21.34
C LYS A 241 -7.01 3.10 -20.03
N GLY A 242 -6.20 3.94 -19.39
CA GLY A 242 -6.40 4.38 -18.02
C GLY A 242 -6.10 3.27 -17.00
N ILE A 243 -6.12 3.63 -15.71
CA ILE A 243 -6.02 2.67 -14.60
C ILE A 243 -7.39 2.57 -13.96
N VAL A 244 -8.14 1.53 -14.31
CA VAL A 244 -9.42 1.19 -13.67
C VAL A 244 -9.40 -0.30 -13.44
N ALA A 245 -9.70 -0.74 -12.21
CA ALA A 245 -9.77 -2.15 -11.90
C ALA A 245 -10.82 -2.86 -12.78
N LYS A 246 -10.48 -4.05 -13.28
CA LYS A 246 -11.36 -4.87 -14.11
C LYS A 246 -12.77 -4.98 -13.54
N GLU A 247 -12.89 -5.32 -12.27
CA GLU A 247 -14.18 -5.57 -11.61
C GLU A 247 -15.04 -4.31 -11.56
N VAL A 248 -14.42 -3.13 -11.43
CA VAL A 248 -15.10 -1.82 -11.52
C VAL A 248 -15.63 -1.62 -12.95
N ARG A 249 -14.82 -1.90 -13.97
CA ARG A 249 -15.23 -1.81 -15.38
C ARG A 249 -16.37 -2.77 -15.70
N ASP A 250 -16.23 -4.04 -15.31
CA ASP A 250 -17.19 -5.10 -15.56
C ASP A 250 -18.55 -4.81 -14.91
N LEU A 251 -18.56 -4.22 -13.71
CA LEU A 251 -19.78 -3.78 -13.04
C LEU A 251 -20.45 -2.63 -13.79
N LYS A 252 -19.68 -1.63 -14.23
CA LYS A 252 -20.20 -0.51 -15.01
C LYS A 252 -20.83 -0.98 -16.32
N GLU A 253 -20.18 -1.90 -17.03
CA GLU A 253 -20.70 -2.47 -18.27
C GLU A 253 -21.97 -3.30 -18.02
N SER A 254 -22.03 -4.04 -16.91
CA SER A 254 -23.22 -4.85 -16.56
C SER A 254 -24.40 -3.95 -16.20
N ALA A 255 -24.17 -2.85 -15.47
CA ALA A 255 -25.19 -1.85 -15.19
C ALA A 255 -25.81 -1.27 -16.48
N VAL A 256 -24.99 -1.01 -17.50
CA VAL A 256 -25.47 -0.52 -18.81
C VAL A 256 -26.33 -1.58 -19.52
N LYS A 257 -25.94 -2.87 -19.46
CA LYS A 257 -26.72 -3.97 -20.06
C LYS A 257 -28.09 -4.11 -19.38
N VAL A 258 -28.11 -4.13 -18.05
CA VAL A 258 -29.37 -4.18 -17.26
C VAL A 258 -30.26 -2.98 -17.60
N ALA A 259 -29.69 -1.78 -17.65
CA ALA A 259 -30.43 -0.57 -18.02
C ALA A 259 -31.04 -0.65 -19.44
N ALA A 260 -30.31 -1.24 -20.40
CA ALA A 260 -30.80 -1.45 -21.76
C ALA A 260 -31.93 -2.48 -21.82
N GLU A 261 -31.83 -3.58 -21.07
CA GLU A 261 -32.88 -4.61 -20.98
C GLU A 261 -34.17 -4.03 -20.39
N ILE A 262 -34.07 -3.32 -19.26
CA ILE A 262 -35.21 -2.60 -18.65
C ILE A 262 -35.89 -1.68 -19.67
N SER A 263 -35.10 -0.94 -20.45
CA SER A 263 -35.63 0.01 -21.45
C SER A 263 -36.29 -0.68 -22.65
N SER A 264 -35.89 -1.91 -22.97
CA SER A 264 -36.37 -2.64 -24.15
C SER A 264 -37.73 -3.32 -23.95
N ASN A 265 -38.22 -3.41 -22.70
CA ASN A 265 -39.49 -4.02 -22.30
C ASN A 265 -39.74 -5.45 -22.85
N ARG A 266 -38.68 -6.17 -23.27
CA ARG A 266 -38.75 -7.58 -23.70
C ARG A 266 -38.67 -8.47 -22.46
N GLY A 267 -39.80 -8.63 -21.76
CA GLY A 267 -40.06 -9.54 -20.63
C GLY A 267 -38.96 -10.52 -20.20
N GLY A 268 -37.84 -10.02 -19.68
CA GLY A 268 -36.66 -10.84 -19.40
C GLY A 268 -35.44 -9.99 -19.05
N CYS A 269 -35.48 -9.33 -17.88
CA CYS A 269 -34.29 -8.71 -17.28
C CYS A 269 -33.43 -9.73 -16.49
N GLY A 270 -33.86 -11.00 -16.45
CA GLY A 270 -33.27 -12.02 -15.57
C GLY A 270 -31.79 -12.26 -15.84
N VAL A 271 -31.40 -12.48 -17.09
CA VAL A 271 -30.02 -12.92 -17.40
C VAL A 271 -28.98 -11.83 -17.12
N ALA A 272 -29.20 -10.57 -17.52
CA ALA A 272 -28.24 -9.51 -17.21
C ALA A 272 -28.28 -9.11 -15.74
N ALA A 273 -29.44 -9.16 -15.08
CA ALA A 273 -29.57 -8.88 -13.65
C ALA A 273 -28.85 -9.94 -12.80
N GLU A 274 -29.05 -11.23 -13.10
CA GLU A 274 -28.38 -12.36 -12.44
C GLU A 274 -26.85 -12.28 -12.61
N GLU A 275 -26.37 -11.97 -13.81
CA GLU A 275 -24.92 -11.80 -14.02
C GLU A 275 -24.37 -10.57 -13.29
N MET A 276 -25.12 -9.47 -13.23
CA MET A 276 -24.74 -8.30 -12.45
C MET A 276 -24.71 -8.60 -10.95
N GLU A 277 -25.68 -9.35 -10.44
CA GLU A 277 -25.72 -9.80 -9.04
C GLU A 277 -24.49 -10.65 -8.69
N ARG A 278 -24.17 -11.64 -9.53
CA ARG A 278 -22.96 -12.46 -9.36
C ARG A 278 -21.69 -11.62 -9.33
N LYS A 279 -21.58 -10.60 -10.19
CA LYS A 279 -20.44 -9.68 -10.21
C LYS A 279 -20.40 -8.78 -8.97
N LEU A 280 -21.55 -8.32 -8.46
CA LEU A 280 -21.61 -7.53 -7.23
C LEU A 280 -21.11 -8.33 -6.02
N GLU A 281 -21.47 -9.61 -5.92
CA GLU A 281 -20.96 -10.49 -4.84
C GLU A 281 -19.44 -10.66 -4.89
N VAL A 282 -18.89 -10.90 -6.07
CA VAL A 282 -17.43 -11.04 -6.26
C VAL A 282 -16.74 -9.73 -5.90
N PHE A 283 -17.27 -8.60 -6.36
CA PHE A 283 -16.74 -7.28 -6.07
C PHE A 283 -16.78 -6.95 -4.57
N GLU A 284 -17.87 -7.29 -3.87
CA GLU A 284 -18.01 -7.09 -2.42
C GLU A 284 -16.94 -7.87 -1.65
N LYS A 285 -16.74 -9.15 -1.95
CA LYS A 285 -15.72 -9.99 -1.31
C LYS A 285 -14.31 -9.41 -1.49
N LEU A 286 -14.01 -8.91 -2.69
CA LEU A 286 -12.71 -8.30 -3.00
C LEU A 286 -12.53 -6.95 -2.28
N LEU A 287 -13.56 -6.10 -2.25
CA LEU A 287 -13.54 -4.84 -1.51
C LEU A 287 -13.37 -5.04 -0.01
N ASP A 288 -14.06 -6.02 0.58
CA ASP A 288 -13.97 -6.34 2.00
C ASP A 288 -12.59 -6.86 2.39
N GLY A 289 -11.99 -7.71 1.55
CA GLY A 289 -10.60 -8.16 1.73
C GLY A 289 -9.63 -6.98 1.73
N LEU A 290 -9.74 -6.11 0.72
CA LEU A 290 -8.88 -4.94 0.58
C LEU A 290 -9.08 -3.93 1.72
N ARG A 291 -10.31 -3.72 2.19
CA ARG A 291 -10.61 -2.86 3.36
C ARG A 291 -9.90 -3.37 4.61
N LYS A 292 -10.02 -4.67 4.91
CA LYS A 292 -9.33 -5.29 6.06
C LYS A 292 -7.83 -5.12 5.98
N ASP A 293 -7.27 -5.24 4.79
CA ASP A 293 -5.85 -5.08 4.55
C ASP A 293 -5.38 -3.64 4.75
N VAL A 294 -6.15 -2.67 4.24
CA VAL A 294 -5.91 -1.23 4.45
C VAL A 294 -5.98 -0.86 5.94
N ASP A 295 -7.03 -1.31 6.65
CA ASP A 295 -7.21 -1.06 8.09
C ASP A 295 -6.07 -1.66 8.92
N ARG A 296 -5.66 -2.89 8.56
CA ARG A 296 -4.52 -3.58 9.17
C ARG A 296 -3.25 -2.76 8.97
N LEU A 297 -2.94 -2.36 7.74
CA LEU A 297 -1.73 -1.60 7.44
C LEU A 297 -1.74 -0.23 8.13
N PHE A 298 -2.87 0.48 8.12
CA PHE A 298 -3.04 1.76 8.80
C PHE A 298 -2.71 1.63 10.29
N SER A 299 -3.33 0.65 10.96
CA SER A 299 -3.11 0.36 12.38
C SER A 299 -1.64 0.04 12.66
N GLU A 300 -1.03 -0.76 11.79
CA GLU A 300 0.39 -1.10 11.92
C GLU A 300 1.31 0.12 11.82
N ILE A 301 1.13 0.97 10.80
CA ILE A 301 1.91 2.20 10.61
C ILE A 301 1.75 3.13 11.81
N LEU A 302 0.53 3.31 12.28
CA LEU A 302 0.22 4.16 13.43
C LEU A 302 0.92 3.67 14.70
N VAL A 303 0.93 2.36 14.96
CA VAL A 303 1.64 1.77 16.10
C VAL A 303 3.15 2.04 16.01
N GLY A 304 3.77 1.84 14.85
CA GLY A 304 5.21 2.08 14.69
C GLY A 304 5.59 3.56 14.89
N ARG A 305 4.80 4.46 14.33
CA ARG A 305 4.95 5.91 14.51
C ARG A 305 4.84 6.31 15.99
N ASN A 306 3.78 5.86 16.66
CA ASN A 306 3.52 6.23 18.05
C ASN A 306 4.60 5.71 19.00
N GLU A 307 5.10 4.50 18.74
CA GLU A 307 6.21 3.93 19.50
C GLU A 307 7.49 4.76 19.36
N LEU A 308 7.84 5.18 18.14
CA LEU A 308 8.99 6.05 17.90
C LEU A 308 8.85 7.38 18.66
N LEU A 309 7.69 8.02 18.55
CA LEU A 309 7.39 9.27 19.26
C LEU A 309 7.43 9.10 20.79
N ARG A 310 6.97 7.96 21.31
CA ARG A 310 7.01 7.64 22.74
C ARG A 310 8.43 7.61 23.26
N ARG A 311 9.37 6.95 22.55
CA ARG A 311 10.78 6.87 22.95
C ARG A 311 11.44 8.26 23.04
N PHE A 312 11.17 9.13 22.08
CA PHE A 312 11.69 10.51 22.12
C PHE A 312 11.07 11.37 23.23
N ARG A 313 9.80 11.16 23.57
CA ARG A 313 9.13 11.91 24.66
C ARG A 313 9.61 11.53 26.06
N HIS A 314 10.00 10.27 26.27
CA HIS A 314 10.40 9.78 27.59
C HIS A 314 11.90 9.90 27.87
N GLY A 315 12.67 10.54 26.98
CA GLY A 315 14.09 10.79 27.22
C GLY A 315 14.93 9.52 27.35
N GLU A 316 14.54 8.42 26.69
CA GLU A 316 15.40 7.23 26.53
C GLU A 316 16.52 7.53 25.52
N GLN A 317 17.37 8.52 25.86
CA GLN A 317 18.68 8.72 25.29
C GLN A 317 19.67 8.06 26.26
N TYR A 318 20.21 6.90 25.87
CA TYR A 318 21.44 6.34 26.44
C TYR A 318 22.60 6.67 25.50
#